data_AF-A0A933SBL8-F1
#
_entry.id   AF-A0A933SBL8-F1
#
_cell.length_a   1.000
_cell.length_b   1.000
_cell.length_c   1.000
_cell.angle_alpha   90.00
_cell.angle_beta   90.00
_cell.angle_gamma   90.00
#
_symmetry.space_group_name_H-M   'P 1'
#
loop_
_entity.id
_entity.type
_entity.pdbx_description
1 polymer ?
#
loop_
_entity_poly.entity_id
_entity_poly.type
_entity_poly.pdbx_seq_one_letter_code
_entity_poly.pdbx_strand_id
1 'polypeptide(L)'
;MPLAASVRRLVPFALLLVVLASPAPAAAVASADSLRAPAPPTGLLYADVPNDAGHAMSLTWTLSPDDTGRAGVVSGYFLERATTPGGPWAIVDSVESGTRAFTDLTVQREVTYFYRVAAFGPGGTTRAGAAAGPAIGRATWFNVSRVSVLVFLLAFFLLVLYYMYMAQTGRKPFVRRLAGIDAIEEAIGRATEMGRPVLYVPGIQDIDEIQTVAGLVILESVAKMTARYDTPLRVPVSYPIPFTIAQEMVRSGHVDAGRPDAYDPESVQFVSPEQFAYVAAITGIMLRERPAAHLFVGSFYGESLMLSETGYATGAIQIAATANVHQLPFFVVACDHTLIGEEIFAASAYLSGEARLVGGLKGADMLKLVIVAVVIAGCLLETFGIHTLTVWMQTQ
;
A
#
# COMPACT_ATOMS: atom_id res chain seq x y z
N MET A 1 -56.77 -9.45 41.67
CA MET A 1 -55.81 -9.08 42.75
C MET A 1 -54.58 -9.99 42.63
N PRO A 2 -53.38 -9.54 43.03
CA PRO A 2 -52.11 -10.20 42.64
C PRO A 2 -51.39 -10.94 43.78
N LEU A 3 -50.40 -11.76 43.42
CA LEU A 3 -49.04 -11.93 43.97
C LEU A 3 -48.37 -13.03 43.10
N ALA A 4 -47.28 -12.75 42.35
CA ALA A 4 -45.87 -12.81 42.78
C ALA A 4 -45.43 -14.22 43.25
N ALA A 5 -44.33 -14.83 42.79
CA ALA A 5 -43.37 -14.56 41.69
C ALA A 5 -42.73 -15.94 41.30
N SER A 6 -41.70 -16.14 40.48
CA SER A 6 -40.73 -15.34 39.71
C SER A 6 -40.19 -16.27 38.57
N VAL A 7 -39.36 -15.90 37.58
CA VAL A 7 -38.78 -14.63 37.08
C VAL A 7 -38.66 -14.76 35.53
N ARG A 8 -38.03 -13.83 34.79
CA ARG A 8 -37.84 -13.95 33.34
C ARG A 8 -36.51 -13.41 32.80
N ARG A 9 -35.83 -14.27 32.02
CA ARG A 9 -35.17 -14.03 30.70
C ARG A 9 -34.09 -12.93 30.51
N LEU A 10 -33.15 -13.31 29.62
CA LEU A 10 -32.42 -12.49 28.64
C LEU A 10 -31.40 -11.45 29.17
N VAL A 11 -30.15 -11.64 28.78
CA VAL A 11 -29.11 -10.61 28.75
C VAL A 11 -28.84 -10.21 27.29
N PRO A 12 -29.36 -9.08 26.82
CA PRO A 12 -28.72 -8.29 25.76
C PRO A 12 -27.82 -7.21 26.38
N PHE A 13 -26.82 -6.74 25.63
CA PHE A 13 -25.99 -5.61 26.04
C PHE A 13 -26.83 -4.33 26.12
N ALA A 14 -27.14 -3.88 27.34
CA ALA A 14 -27.56 -2.52 27.60
C ALA A 14 -26.38 -1.80 28.27
N LEU A 15 -25.64 -0.98 27.51
CA LEU A 15 -24.63 -0.10 28.08
C LEU A 15 -25.37 0.96 28.90
N LEU A 16 -25.53 0.73 30.21
CA LEU A 16 -26.21 1.68 31.09
C LEU A 16 -25.36 2.94 31.18
N LEU A 17 -25.69 3.91 30.34
CA LEU A 17 -25.06 5.22 30.32
C LEU A 17 -25.50 5.95 31.59
N VAL A 18 -24.76 5.71 32.68
CA VAL A 18 -24.89 6.43 33.93
C VAL A 18 -24.50 7.87 33.63
N VAL A 19 -25.49 8.68 33.29
CA VAL A 19 -25.42 10.12 33.40
C VAL A 19 -25.31 10.42 34.88
N LEU A 20 -24.08 10.30 35.41
CA LEU A 20 -23.66 11.16 36.48
C LEU A 20 -23.93 12.57 35.97
N ALA A 21 -24.89 13.24 36.60
CA ALA A 21 -25.09 14.66 36.43
C ALA A 21 -23.87 15.37 37.04
N SER A 22 -22.77 15.33 36.30
CA SER A 22 -21.70 16.33 36.43
C SER A 22 -22.42 17.68 36.44
N PRO A 23 -22.21 18.53 37.46
CA PRO A 23 -22.81 19.84 37.45
C PRO A 23 -22.40 20.50 36.13
N ALA A 24 -23.38 20.94 35.34
CA ALA A 24 -23.10 21.63 34.08
C ALA A 24 -22.05 22.70 34.38
N PRO A 25 -20.90 22.71 33.68
CA PRO A 25 -19.74 23.51 34.07
C PRO A 25 -20.22 24.94 34.23
N ALA A 26 -20.18 25.44 35.47
CA ALA A 26 -20.90 26.64 35.86
C ALA A 26 -20.50 27.75 34.89
N ALA A 27 -21.45 28.20 34.06
CA ALA A 27 -21.16 29.03 32.90
C ALA A 27 -20.38 30.25 33.38
N ALA A 28 -19.07 30.24 33.11
CA ALA A 28 -18.15 31.14 33.77
C ALA A 28 -18.55 32.55 33.40
N VAL A 29 -19.12 33.28 34.37
CA VAL A 29 -19.68 34.61 34.12
C VAL A 29 -18.53 35.46 33.64
N ALA A 30 -18.52 35.73 32.33
CA ALA A 30 -17.44 36.43 31.69
C ALA A 30 -17.26 37.76 32.42
N SER A 31 -16.12 37.90 33.09
CA SER A 31 -15.70 39.16 33.69
C SER A 31 -15.83 40.28 32.67
N ALA A 32 -16.11 41.50 33.12
CA ALA A 32 -16.25 42.64 32.19
C ALA A 32 -15.00 42.82 31.30
N ASP A 33 -13.84 42.35 31.78
CA ASP A 33 -12.56 42.40 31.07
C ASP A 33 -12.43 41.32 29.97
N SER A 34 -13.05 40.15 30.13
CA SER A 34 -13.09 39.08 29.10
C SER A 34 -14.01 39.37 27.90
N LEU A 35 -14.75 40.48 27.93
CA LEU A 35 -15.55 40.96 26.78
C LEU A 35 -14.81 42.00 25.92
N ARG A 36 -13.54 42.31 26.23
CA ARG A 36 -12.68 43.15 25.38
C ARG A 36 -12.05 42.33 24.26
N ALA A 37 -11.89 42.91 23.08
CA ALA A 37 -11.04 42.33 22.04
C ALA A 37 -9.57 42.32 22.56
N PRO A 38 -8.80 41.23 22.35
CA PRO A 38 -7.45 41.15 22.93
C PRO A 38 -6.46 42.22 22.43
N ALA A 39 -5.32 42.33 23.09
CA ALA A 39 -4.11 42.90 22.48
C ALA A 39 -3.61 41.99 21.33
N PRO A 40 -3.10 42.52 20.21
CA PRO A 40 -2.59 41.71 19.11
C PRO A 40 -1.28 40.97 19.49
N PRO A 41 -0.99 39.79 18.89
CA PRO A 41 0.33 39.19 18.95
C PRO A 41 1.37 40.07 18.23
N THR A 42 2.65 39.87 18.55
CA THR A 42 3.75 40.71 18.04
C THR A 42 4.95 39.88 17.60
N GLY A 43 5.92 40.48 16.91
CA GLY A 43 7.16 39.80 16.53
C GLY A 43 6.96 38.58 15.63
N LEU A 44 6.02 38.65 14.68
CA LEU A 44 5.82 37.59 13.68
C LEU A 44 7.05 37.48 12.77
N LEU A 45 7.70 36.31 12.82
CA LEU A 45 8.78 35.88 11.96
C LEU A 45 8.28 34.74 11.05
N TYR A 46 8.92 34.62 9.89
CA TYR A 46 8.72 33.54 8.94
C TYR A 46 10.07 32.97 8.50
N ALA A 47 10.11 31.68 8.17
CA ALA A 47 11.25 30.99 7.61
C ALA A 47 10.80 29.89 6.65
N ASP A 48 11.45 29.83 5.49
CA ASP A 48 11.29 28.75 4.50
C ASP A 48 11.71 27.41 5.14
N VAL A 49 10.98 26.32 4.87
CA VAL A 49 11.19 25.05 5.60
C VAL A 49 12.33 24.25 4.97
N PRO A 50 13.43 23.96 5.71
CA PRO A 50 14.57 23.26 5.13
C PRO A 50 14.23 21.80 4.81
N ASN A 51 14.82 21.28 3.72
CA ASN A 51 14.62 19.93 3.17
C ASN A 51 13.25 19.68 2.50
N ASP A 52 12.44 20.72 2.30
CA ASP A 52 11.14 20.60 1.63
C ASP A 52 11.22 20.89 0.11
N ALA A 53 10.06 20.81 -0.57
CA ALA A 53 9.90 21.06 -2.00
C ALA A 53 9.37 22.49 -2.34
N GLY A 54 9.48 23.44 -1.42
CA GLY A 54 8.95 24.81 -1.52
C GLY A 54 7.45 24.91 -1.24
N HIS A 55 6.91 24.02 -0.39
CA HIS A 55 5.50 23.87 -0.07
C HIS A 55 5.14 24.12 1.39
N ALA A 56 6.12 24.39 2.25
CA ALA A 56 5.92 24.70 3.65
C ALA A 56 6.58 26.03 4.08
N MET A 57 5.90 26.83 4.91
CA MET A 57 6.45 28.04 5.53
C MET A 57 6.28 27.99 7.06
N SER A 58 7.39 28.03 7.79
CA SER A 58 7.39 28.08 9.26
C SER A 58 7.12 29.50 9.73
N LEU A 59 6.14 29.66 10.62
CA LEU A 59 5.73 30.93 11.23
C LEU A 59 5.96 30.85 12.74
N THR A 60 6.39 31.95 13.35
CA THR A 60 6.61 32.02 14.80
C THR A 60 6.36 33.45 15.29
N TRP A 61 5.67 33.62 16.42
CA TRP A 61 5.29 34.93 16.97
C TRP A 61 5.41 34.98 18.50
N THR A 62 5.46 36.19 19.04
CA THR A 62 5.22 36.45 20.46
C THR A 62 3.71 36.48 20.72
N LEU A 63 3.26 35.74 21.73
CA LEU A 63 1.87 35.69 22.16
C LEU A 63 1.30 37.09 22.47
N SER A 64 -0.03 37.20 22.48
CA SER A 64 -0.70 38.40 23.00
C SER A 64 -0.33 38.62 24.48
N PRO A 65 -0.12 39.87 24.93
CA PRO A 65 -0.03 40.20 26.35
C PRO A 65 -1.22 39.74 27.20
N ASP A 66 -2.38 39.50 26.57
CA ASP A 66 -3.59 39.00 27.24
C ASP A 66 -3.65 37.46 27.33
N ASP A 67 -2.76 36.74 26.62
CA ASP A 67 -2.65 35.28 26.62
C ASP A 67 -1.87 34.79 27.85
N THR A 68 -2.53 34.90 29.00
CA THR A 68 -1.96 34.63 30.33
C THR A 68 -2.03 33.16 30.76
N GLY A 69 -2.34 32.24 29.83
CA GLY A 69 -2.54 30.81 30.13
C GLY A 69 -3.77 30.52 31.01
N ARG A 70 -4.70 31.47 31.12
CA ARG A 70 -5.99 31.32 31.81
C ARG A 70 -7.11 31.67 30.84
N ALA A 71 -8.15 30.83 30.79
CA ALA A 71 -9.34 31.09 29.98
C ALA A 71 -9.99 32.42 30.42
N GLY A 72 -10.02 33.40 29.52
CA GLY A 72 -10.43 34.76 29.84
C GLY A 72 -10.57 35.63 28.59
N VAL A 73 -9.45 36.13 28.06
CA VAL A 73 -9.45 37.13 26.97
C VAL A 73 -9.11 36.51 25.61
N VAL A 74 -8.10 35.65 25.52
CA VAL A 74 -7.69 34.97 24.28
C VAL A 74 -8.21 33.53 24.25
N SER A 75 -8.87 33.14 23.16
CA SER A 75 -9.20 31.75 22.83
C SER A 75 -8.19 31.13 21.87
N GLY A 76 -7.60 31.93 20.99
CA GLY A 76 -6.63 31.46 20.00
C GLY A 76 -6.15 32.54 19.04
N TYR A 77 -5.52 32.11 17.96
CA TYR A 77 -4.93 32.95 16.92
C TYR A 77 -5.38 32.51 15.52
N PHE A 78 -5.88 33.45 14.71
CA PHE A 78 -6.03 33.26 13.27
C PHE A 78 -4.72 33.59 12.57
N LEU A 79 -4.32 32.71 11.65
CA LEU A 79 -3.19 32.94 10.74
C LEU A 79 -3.75 33.36 9.39
N GLU A 80 -3.41 34.56 8.95
CA GLU A 80 -3.90 35.14 7.70
C GLU A 80 -2.77 35.33 6.69
N ARG A 81 -3.05 35.02 5.43
CA ARG A 81 -2.11 35.08 4.31
C ARG A 81 -2.68 35.90 3.15
N ALA A 82 -1.81 36.63 2.47
CA ALA A 82 -2.10 37.37 1.24
C ALA A 82 -0.95 37.22 0.23
N THR A 83 -1.21 37.41 -1.06
CA THR A 83 -0.16 37.49 -2.10
C THR A 83 0.34 38.92 -2.37
N THR A 84 -0.25 39.92 -1.73
CA THR A 84 0.22 41.31 -1.74
C THR A 84 0.27 41.90 -0.33
N PRO A 85 1.08 42.94 -0.05
CA PRO A 85 1.15 43.56 1.29
C PRO A 85 -0.17 44.16 1.77
N GLY A 86 -1.09 44.51 0.86
CA GLY A 86 -2.39 45.09 1.19
C GLY A 86 -3.49 44.06 1.43
N GLY A 87 -3.32 42.82 0.96
CA GLY A 87 -4.39 41.82 0.85
C GLY A 87 -4.76 41.49 -0.61
N PRO A 88 -5.96 40.93 -0.86
CA PRO A 88 -6.93 40.48 0.14
C PRO A 88 -6.34 39.41 1.06
N TRP A 89 -6.83 39.35 2.29
CA TRP A 89 -6.35 38.44 3.32
C TRP A 89 -7.31 37.26 3.45
N ALA A 90 -6.76 36.04 3.42
CA ALA A 90 -7.48 34.80 3.66
C ALA A 90 -6.93 34.13 4.92
N ILE A 91 -7.81 33.53 5.74
CA ILE A 91 -7.39 32.69 6.85
C ILE A 91 -6.81 31.40 6.25
N VAL A 92 -5.60 31.02 6.70
CA VAL A 92 -4.97 29.72 6.41
C VAL A 92 -5.46 28.69 7.42
N ASP A 93 -5.37 29.03 8.70
CA ASP A 93 -5.74 28.16 9.82
C ASP A 93 -5.98 28.96 11.11
N SER A 94 -6.41 28.28 12.18
CA SER A 94 -6.54 28.84 13.52
C SER A 94 -5.95 27.90 14.58
N VAL A 95 -5.16 28.44 15.51
CA VAL A 95 -4.52 27.68 16.60
C VAL A 95 -4.98 28.13 17.97
N GLU A 96 -4.91 27.24 18.96
CA GLU A 96 -5.34 27.51 20.36
C GLU A 96 -4.43 28.51 21.09
N SER A 97 -4.96 29.15 22.13
CA SER A 97 -4.20 29.99 23.08
C SER A 97 -2.92 29.31 23.59
N GLY A 98 -1.86 30.08 23.82
CA GLY A 98 -0.52 29.58 24.15
C GLY A 98 0.31 29.07 22.96
N THR A 99 -0.30 28.82 21.79
CA THR A 99 0.41 28.42 20.57
C THR A 99 1.18 29.62 19.98
N ARG A 100 2.48 29.43 19.75
CA ARG A 100 3.41 30.49 19.30
C ARG A 100 4.06 30.26 17.94
N ALA A 101 3.78 29.12 17.31
CA ALA A 101 4.37 28.70 16.04
C ALA A 101 3.40 27.82 15.26
N PHE A 102 3.54 27.82 13.94
CA PHE A 102 2.71 27.05 13.00
C PHE A 102 3.51 26.82 11.70
N THR A 103 3.17 25.78 10.93
CA THR A 103 3.76 25.57 9.60
C THR A 103 2.64 25.52 8.56
N ASP A 104 2.61 26.52 7.69
CA ASP A 104 1.67 26.56 6.57
C ASP A 104 2.14 25.59 5.48
N LEU A 105 1.51 24.42 5.41
CA LEU A 105 1.75 23.35 4.44
C LEU A 105 0.98 23.56 3.11
N THR A 106 0.34 24.71 2.92
CA THR A 106 -0.47 25.04 1.73
C THR A 106 0.23 26.02 0.80
N VAL A 107 1.54 26.18 0.93
CA VAL A 107 2.35 27.15 0.18
C VAL A 107 2.59 26.64 -1.24
N GLN A 108 2.47 27.53 -2.22
CA GLN A 108 2.88 27.23 -3.59
C GLN A 108 4.30 27.74 -3.83
N ARG A 109 5.15 26.87 -4.40
CA ARG A 109 6.56 27.17 -4.67
C ARG A 109 6.71 28.42 -5.52
N GLU A 110 7.72 29.23 -5.19
CA GLU A 110 8.06 30.50 -5.87
C GLU A 110 6.97 31.60 -5.80
N VAL A 111 5.79 31.33 -5.24
CA VAL A 111 4.76 32.36 -4.97
C VAL A 111 5.18 33.21 -3.78
N THR A 112 5.01 34.53 -3.91
CA THR A 112 5.24 35.49 -2.83
C THR A 112 4.01 35.61 -1.95
N TYR A 113 4.21 35.46 -0.64
CA TYR A 113 3.20 35.58 0.39
C TYR A 113 3.59 36.63 1.44
N PHE A 114 2.57 37.19 2.07
CA PHE A 114 2.65 38.03 3.26
C PHE A 114 1.74 37.40 4.32
N TYR A 115 2.23 37.32 5.54
CA TYR A 115 1.53 36.72 6.68
C TYR A 115 1.23 37.76 7.74
N ARG A 116 0.12 37.59 8.45
CA ARG A 116 -0.17 38.29 9.70
C ARG A 116 -0.91 37.35 10.65
N VAL A 117 -0.82 37.61 11.94
CA VAL A 117 -1.54 36.84 12.96
C VAL A 117 -2.43 37.81 13.76
N ALA A 118 -3.65 37.36 14.06
CA ALA A 118 -4.61 38.07 14.89
C ALA A 118 -5.07 37.15 16.02
N ALA A 119 -4.99 37.59 17.27
CA ALA A 119 -5.67 36.89 18.36
C ALA A 119 -7.19 37.04 18.23
N PHE A 120 -7.94 36.08 18.77
CA PHE A 120 -9.39 36.14 18.91
C PHE A 120 -9.83 35.58 20.27
N GLY A 121 -11.01 36.01 20.74
CA GLY A 121 -11.60 35.53 21.98
C GLY A 121 -13.07 35.97 22.14
N PRO A 122 -13.65 35.88 23.35
CA PRO A 122 -15.06 36.19 23.57
C PRO A 122 -15.43 37.65 23.27
N GLY A 123 -14.48 38.59 23.43
CA GLY A 123 -14.62 39.99 23.02
C GLY A 123 -14.33 40.27 21.53
N GLY A 124 -14.18 39.24 20.70
CA GLY A 124 -13.95 39.35 19.25
C GLY A 124 -12.48 39.20 18.82
N THR A 125 -12.22 39.57 17.56
CA THR A 125 -10.90 39.44 16.92
C THR A 125 -10.11 40.75 17.00
N THR A 126 -8.82 40.64 17.29
CA THR A 126 -7.89 41.76 17.31
C THR A 126 -7.70 42.39 15.92
N ARG A 127 -7.30 43.66 15.86
CA ARG A 127 -6.70 44.20 14.64
C ARG A 127 -5.36 43.49 14.43
N ALA A 128 -5.28 42.69 13.37
CA ALA A 128 -4.08 41.94 13.00
C ALA A 128 -2.82 42.81 12.99
N GLY A 129 -1.69 42.21 13.37
CA GLY A 129 -0.39 42.88 13.41
C GLY A 129 0.13 43.34 12.04
N ALA A 130 1.32 43.95 12.05
CA ALA A 130 2.01 44.29 10.81
C ALA A 130 2.30 43.03 9.97
N ALA A 131 2.14 43.14 8.66
CA ALA A 131 2.38 42.05 7.73
C ALA A 131 3.88 41.70 7.67
N ALA A 132 4.20 40.41 7.85
CA ALA A 132 5.53 39.86 7.69
C ALA A 132 5.66 39.23 6.29
N GLY A 133 6.65 39.67 5.51
CA GLY A 133 6.96 39.20 4.17
C GLY A 133 7.98 40.10 3.48
N PRO A 134 8.33 39.86 2.20
CA PRO A 134 7.85 38.77 1.35
C PRO A 134 8.42 37.40 1.77
N ALA A 135 7.53 36.46 2.08
CA ALA A 135 7.84 35.05 2.28
C ALA A 135 7.69 34.30 0.95
N ILE A 136 8.66 33.47 0.57
CA ILE A 136 8.64 32.69 -0.67
C ILE A 136 9.12 31.27 -0.35
N GLY A 137 8.30 30.25 -0.63
CA GLY A 137 8.70 28.85 -0.49
C GLY A 137 9.61 28.41 -1.64
N ARG A 138 10.78 27.82 -1.35
CA ARG A 138 11.75 27.39 -2.39
C ARG A 138 12.12 25.92 -2.22
N ALA A 139 12.00 25.16 -3.32
CA ALA A 139 12.45 23.77 -3.33
C ALA A 139 13.93 23.64 -3.02
N THR A 140 14.25 22.79 -2.05
CA THR A 140 15.63 22.36 -1.80
C THR A 140 16.03 21.26 -2.79
N TRP A 141 17.22 21.37 -3.39
CA TRP A 141 17.72 20.38 -4.36
C TRP A 141 18.04 19.02 -3.73
N PHE A 142 18.30 19.00 -2.42
CA PHE A 142 18.59 17.79 -1.65
C PHE A 142 17.86 17.85 -0.31
N ASN A 143 16.97 16.89 -0.07
CA ASN A 143 16.39 16.64 1.24
C ASN A 143 17.35 15.72 2.03
N VAL A 144 17.92 16.24 3.12
CA VAL A 144 18.90 15.54 3.97
C VAL A 144 18.23 14.53 4.93
N SER A 145 16.95 14.70 5.29
CA SER A 145 16.23 13.72 6.13
C SER A 145 16.05 12.36 5.41
N ARG A 146 16.13 12.35 4.08
CA ARG A 146 15.95 11.16 3.23
C ARG A 146 17.27 10.50 2.80
N VAL A 147 18.40 10.89 3.39
CA VAL A 147 19.71 10.25 3.16
C VAL A 147 19.71 8.77 3.55
N SER A 148 18.97 8.37 4.59
CA SER A 148 18.80 6.96 4.97
C SER A 148 18.14 6.14 3.86
N VAL A 149 17.08 6.67 3.23
CA VAL A 149 16.43 6.06 2.06
C VAL A 149 17.41 5.90 0.89
N LEU A 150 18.21 6.94 0.61
CA LEU A 150 19.24 6.89 -0.45
C LEU A 150 20.29 5.80 -0.16
N VAL A 151 20.73 5.65 1.08
CA VAL A 151 21.69 4.59 1.47
C VAL A 151 21.09 3.20 1.26
N PHE A 152 19.83 2.95 1.66
CA PHE A 152 19.17 1.68 1.41
C PHE A 152 18.91 1.41 -0.08
N LEU A 153 18.57 2.45 -0.86
CA LEU A 153 18.35 2.34 -2.30
C LEU A 153 19.65 2.01 -3.05
N LEU A 154 20.76 2.65 -2.69
CA LEU A 154 22.08 2.33 -3.24
C LEU A 154 22.54 0.93 -2.80
N ALA A 155 22.30 0.54 -1.55
CA ALA A 155 22.57 -0.81 -1.07
C ALA A 155 21.76 -1.87 -1.84
N PHE A 156 20.47 -1.60 -2.12
CA PHE A 156 19.63 -2.46 -2.96
C PHE A 156 20.23 -2.65 -4.35
N PHE A 157 20.50 -1.56 -5.08
CA PHE A 157 21.03 -1.64 -6.44
C PHE A 157 22.39 -2.33 -6.49
N LEU A 158 23.33 -1.96 -5.61
CA LEU A 158 24.66 -2.57 -5.57
C LEU A 158 24.59 -4.07 -5.27
N LEU A 159 23.75 -4.48 -4.32
CA LEU A 159 23.66 -5.85 -3.87
C LEU A 159 22.89 -6.73 -4.88
N VAL A 160 21.84 -6.20 -5.53
CA VAL A 160 21.15 -6.84 -6.66
C VAL A 160 22.11 -7.05 -7.84
N LEU A 161 22.83 -6.00 -8.27
CA LEU A 161 23.81 -6.10 -9.35
C LEU A 161 24.94 -7.10 -9.03
N TYR A 162 25.40 -7.12 -7.78
CA TYR A 162 26.40 -8.07 -7.28
C TYR A 162 25.93 -9.53 -7.39
N TYR A 163 24.71 -9.85 -6.93
CA TYR A 163 24.19 -11.22 -7.03
C TYR A 163 23.79 -11.62 -8.46
N MET A 164 23.34 -10.69 -9.30
CA MET A 164 23.15 -10.91 -10.74
C MET A 164 24.48 -11.28 -11.41
N TYR A 165 25.55 -10.50 -11.18
CA TYR A 165 26.88 -10.78 -11.72
C TYR A 165 27.47 -12.10 -11.19
N MET A 166 27.28 -12.41 -9.90
CA MET A 166 27.69 -13.69 -9.31
C MET A 166 26.99 -14.88 -9.97
N ALA A 167 25.68 -14.79 -10.18
CA ALA A 167 24.90 -15.85 -10.83
C ALA A 167 25.32 -16.03 -12.30
N GLN A 168 25.53 -14.93 -13.04
CA GLN A 168 26.00 -14.94 -14.44
C GLN A 168 27.41 -15.51 -14.59
N THR A 169 28.29 -15.33 -13.59
CA THR A 169 29.63 -15.94 -13.55
C THR A 169 29.64 -17.40 -13.07
N GLY A 170 28.50 -18.08 -13.11
CA GLY A 170 28.36 -19.53 -12.88
C GLY A 170 28.17 -19.94 -11.43
N ARG A 171 28.33 -19.02 -10.46
CA ARG A 171 28.02 -19.28 -9.05
C ARG A 171 26.52 -19.17 -8.80
N LYS A 172 25.77 -20.22 -9.16
CA LYS A 172 24.33 -20.33 -8.92
C LYS A 172 24.02 -20.08 -7.43
N PRO A 173 23.30 -19.00 -7.06
CA PRO A 173 22.97 -18.74 -5.67
C PRO A 173 22.00 -19.80 -5.11
N PHE A 174 22.10 -20.12 -3.82
CA PHE A 174 21.08 -20.94 -3.17
C PHE A 174 19.80 -20.12 -2.96
N VAL A 175 18.70 -20.63 -3.50
CA VAL A 175 17.33 -20.12 -3.39
C VAL A 175 16.43 -21.24 -2.87
N ARG A 176 15.50 -20.94 -1.95
CA ARG A 176 14.62 -21.92 -1.29
C ARG A 176 13.59 -22.45 -2.30
N ARG A 177 13.52 -23.77 -2.51
CA ARG A 177 12.44 -24.40 -3.29
C ARG A 177 11.05 -24.01 -2.76
N LEU A 178 10.13 -23.69 -3.68
CA LEU A 178 8.74 -23.40 -3.37
C LEU A 178 7.89 -24.61 -3.74
N ALA A 179 7.15 -25.17 -2.77
CA ALA A 179 6.36 -26.38 -3.00
C ALA A 179 5.32 -26.19 -4.12
N GLY A 180 4.68 -25.02 -4.19
CA GLY A 180 3.76 -24.68 -5.28
C GLY A 180 4.41 -24.46 -6.65
N ILE A 181 5.74 -24.40 -6.77
CA ILE A 181 6.43 -24.41 -8.06
C ILE A 181 6.76 -25.84 -8.47
N ASP A 182 7.35 -26.62 -7.57
CA ASP A 182 7.65 -28.05 -7.81
C ASP A 182 6.35 -28.82 -8.16
N ALA A 183 5.21 -28.43 -7.56
CA ALA A 183 3.90 -29.00 -7.86
C ALA A 183 3.29 -28.63 -9.24
N ILE A 184 3.74 -27.57 -9.92
CA ILE A 184 3.22 -27.21 -11.26
C ILE A 184 3.59 -28.29 -12.27
N GLU A 185 4.81 -28.82 -12.19
CA GLU A 185 5.26 -29.90 -13.07
C GLU A 185 4.51 -31.21 -12.80
N GLU A 186 4.26 -31.55 -11.54
CA GLU A 186 3.41 -32.69 -11.19
C GLU A 186 1.96 -32.50 -11.68
N ALA A 187 1.36 -31.33 -11.46
CA ALA A 187 0.00 -31.03 -11.84
C ALA A 187 -0.21 -31.11 -13.37
N ILE A 188 0.75 -30.62 -14.16
CA ILE A 188 0.72 -30.73 -15.62
C ILE A 188 0.93 -32.19 -16.05
N GLY A 189 1.92 -32.91 -15.50
CA GLY A 189 2.17 -34.31 -15.83
C GLY A 189 0.96 -35.22 -15.55
N ARG A 190 0.27 -35.02 -14.42
CA ARG A 190 -0.98 -35.75 -14.11
C ARG A 190 -2.14 -35.34 -15.03
N ALA A 191 -2.15 -34.12 -15.56
CA ALA A 191 -3.11 -33.72 -16.59
C ALA A 191 -2.84 -34.42 -17.93
N THR A 192 -1.57 -34.59 -18.30
CA THR A 192 -1.11 -35.42 -19.42
C THR A 192 -1.59 -36.87 -19.28
N GLU A 193 -1.31 -37.51 -18.14
CA GLU A 193 -1.68 -38.91 -17.87
C GLU A 193 -3.18 -39.16 -17.93
N MET A 194 -4.00 -38.16 -17.56
CA MET A 194 -5.46 -38.25 -17.65
C MET A 194 -6.04 -37.81 -19.01
N GLY A 195 -5.23 -37.29 -19.94
CA GLY A 195 -5.71 -36.71 -21.20
C GLY A 195 -6.67 -35.53 -21.01
N ARG A 196 -6.50 -34.76 -19.93
CA ARG A 196 -7.40 -33.66 -19.53
C ARG A 196 -6.68 -32.31 -19.60
N PRO A 197 -7.38 -31.19 -19.87
CA PRO A 197 -6.72 -29.89 -19.98
C PRO A 197 -6.15 -29.40 -18.64
N VAL A 198 -5.18 -28.49 -18.74
CA VAL A 198 -4.76 -27.58 -17.67
C VAL A 198 -5.49 -26.26 -17.85
N LEU A 199 -6.05 -25.72 -16.76
CA LEU A 199 -6.70 -24.41 -16.74
C LEU A 199 -5.79 -23.40 -16.04
N TYR A 200 -5.44 -22.32 -16.72
CA TYR A 200 -4.63 -21.23 -16.19
C TYR A 200 -5.44 -19.93 -16.13
N VAL A 201 -5.49 -19.28 -14.97
CA VAL A 201 -6.24 -18.03 -14.77
C VAL A 201 -5.24 -16.95 -14.33
N PRO A 202 -4.93 -15.93 -15.17
CA PRO A 202 -3.91 -14.92 -14.89
C PRO A 202 -4.38 -13.79 -13.95
N GLY A 203 -5.25 -14.09 -12.99
CA GLY A 203 -5.95 -13.10 -12.15
C GLY A 203 -7.19 -12.48 -12.83
N ILE A 204 -7.71 -11.41 -12.21
CA ILE A 204 -8.93 -10.69 -12.65
C ILE A 204 -8.70 -9.20 -12.97
N GLN A 205 -7.46 -8.73 -13.11
CA GLN A 205 -7.12 -7.31 -13.30
C GLN A 205 -6.42 -7.06 -14.66
N ASP A 206 -6.21 -5.79 -14.99
CA ASP A 206 -5.40 -5.38 -16.16
C ASP A 206 -3.90 -5.37 -15.81
N ILE A 207 -3.04 -4.86 -16.71
CA ILE A 207 -1.57 -4.82 -16.57
C ILE A 207 -1.03 -3.71 -15.66
N ASP A 208 -1.90 -2.84 -15.14
CA ASP A 208 -1.54 -1.86 -14.11
C ASP A 208 -1.27 -2.54 -12.75
N GLU A 209 -1.90 -3.69 -12.53
CA GLU A 209 -1.63 -4.61 -11.43
C GLU A 209 -0.40 -5.49 -11.72
N ILE A 210 0.64 -5.34 -10.90
CA ILE A 210 1.92 -6.03 -11.03
C ILE A 210 1.80 -7.56 -10.95
N GLN A 211 0.80 -8.08 -10.25
CA GLN A 211 0.53 -9.52 -10.15
C GLN A 211 0.02 -10.10 -11.46
N THR A 212 -0.76 -9.34 -12.25
CA THR A 212 -1.21 -9.76 -13.59
C THR A 212 0.00 -9.95 -14.50
N VAL A 213 0.93 -8.99 -14.48
CA VAL A 213 2.18 -9.06 -15.26
C VAL A 213 3.03 -10.27 -14.83
N ALA A 214 3.17 -10.52 -13.53
CA ALA A 214 3.85 -11.72 -13.03
C ALA A 214 3.16 -13.03 -13.50
N GLY A 215 1.83 -13.08 -13.42
CA GLY A 215 1.03 -14.21 -13.91
C GLY A 215 1.17 -14.47 -15.42
N LEU A 216 1.34 -13.43 -16.23
CA LEU A 216 1.59 -13.56 -17.67
C LEU A 216 3.00 -14.09 -17.97
N VAL A 217 4.02 -13.69 -17.20
CA VAL A 217 5.39 -14.25 -17.35
C VAL A 217 5.46 -15.72 -16.90
N ILE A 218 4.70 -16.11 -15.86
CA ILE A 218 4.59 -17.50 -15.42
C ILE A 218 3.87 -18.36 -16.47
N LEU A 219 2.87 -17.80 -17.17
CA LEU A 219 2.12 -18.48 -18.23
C LEU A 219 3.02 -18.94 -19.38
N GLU A 220 4.04 -18.17 -19.78
CA GLU A 220 5.00 -18.60 -20.82
C GLU A 220 5.73 -19.89 -20.41
N SER A 221 6.16 -19.97 -19.15
CA SER A 221 6.82 -21.17 -18.61
C SER A 221 5.86 -22.37 -18.50
N VAL A 222 4.59 -22.12 -18.14
CA VAL A 222 3.54 -23.16 -18.13
C VAL A 222 3.24 -23.65 -19.54
N ALA A 223 3.05 -22.75 -20.51
CA ALA A 223 2.78 -23.10 -21.91
C ALA A 223 3.93 -23.91 -22.53
N LYS A 224 5.18 -23.53 -22.23
CA LYS A 224 6.38 -24.29 -22.61
C LYS A 224 6.42 -25.70 -22.01
N MET A 225 5.87 -25.88 -20.82
CA MET A 225 5.78 -27.18 -20.15
C MET A 225 4.62 -28.02 -20.70
N THR A 226 3.43 -27.45 -20.88
CA THR A 226 2.28 -28.16 -21.48
C THR A 226 2.56 -28.56 -22.94
N ALA A 227 3.24 -27.71 -23.72
CA ALA A 227 3.65 -28.03 -25.09
C ALA A 227 4.64 -29.22 -25.16
N ARG A 228 5.58 -29.32 -24.21
CA ARG A 228 6.51 -30.46 -24.10
C ARG A 228 5.78 -31.76 -23.75
N TYR A 229 4.79 -31.68 -22.87
CA TYR A 229 3.98 -32.82 -22.43
C TYR A 229 2.70 -33.03 -23.27
N ASP A 230 2.59 -32.44 -24.46
CA ASP A 230 1.42 -32.57 -25.39
C ASP A 230 0.04 -32.35 -24.71
N THR A 231 0.01 -31.47 -23.70
CA THR A 231 -1.13 -31.32 -22.79
C THR A 231 -1.97 -30.10 -23.18
N PRO A 232 -3.29 -30.23 -23.36
CA PRO A 232 -4.14 -29.09 -23.72
C PRO A 232 -4.16 -28.01 -22.64
N LEU A 233 -4.08 -26.74 -23.04
CA LEU A 233 -4.07 -25.58 -22.15
C LEU A 233 -5.29 -24.68 -22.42
N ARG A 234 -5.97 -24.25 -21.36
CA ARG A 234 -7.07 -23.27 -21.39
C ARG A 234 -6.71 -22.06 -20.55
N VAL A 235 -6.78 -20.88 -21.15
CA VAL A 235 -6.42 -19.59 -20.55
C VAL A 235 -7.56 -18.58 -20.75
N PRO A 236 -8.64 -18.65 -19.96
CA PRO A 236 -9.61 -17.55 -19.90
C PRO A 236 -8.92 -16.30 -19.36
N VAL A 237 -9.22 -15.14 -19.94
CA VAL A 237 -8.64 -13.84 -19.55
C VAL A 237 -9.73 -12.76 -19.45
N SER A 238 -9.62 -11.93 -18.41
CA SER A 238 -10.63 -10.91 -18.05
C SER A 238 -10.53 -9.62 -18.87
N TYR A 239 -9.32 -9.14 -19.18
CA TYR A 239 -9.08 -7.85 -19.84
C TYR A 239 -8.40 -7.99 -21.23
N PRO A 240 -8.64 -7.08 -22.20
CA PRO A 240 -8.14 -7.20 -23.57
C PRO A 240 -6.61 -7.11 -23.72
N ILE A 241 -5.93 -6.34 -22.86
CA ILE A 241 -4.48 -6.19 -22.92
C ILE A 241 -3.79 -7.45 -22.37
N PRO A 242 -4.14 -7.96 -21.17
CA PRO A 242 -3.73 -9.30 -20.73
C PRO A 242 -4.06 -10.42 -21.70
N PHE A 243 -5.22 -10.38 -22.39
CA PHE A 243 -5.56 -11.37 -23.43
C PHE A 243 -4.54 -11.38 -24.57
N THR A 244 -4.21 -10.20 -25.09
CA THR A 244 -3.24 -10.05 -26.19
C THR A 244 -1.85 -10.52 -25.77
N ILE A 245 -1.43 -10.20 -24.54
CA ILE A 245 -0.14 -10.66 -23.99
C ILE A 245 -0.17 -12.17 -23.75
N ALA A 246 -1.26 -12.72 -23.21
CA ALA A 246 -1.39 -14.16 -22.95
C ALA A 246 -1.30 -14.99 -24.24
N GLN A 247 -1.88 -14.53 -25.35
CA GLN A 247 -1.69 -15.18 -26.66
C GLN A 247 -0.21 -15.26 -27.06
N GLU A 248 0.55 -14.17 -26.88
CA GLU A 248 1.98 -14.16 -27.21
C GLU A 248 2.82 -14.97 -26.20
N MET A 249 2.49 -14.96 -24.90
CA MET A 249 3.16 -15.81 -23.89
C MET A 249 2.94 -17.30 -24.17
N VAL A 250 1.71 -17.71 -24.53
CA VAL A 250 1.43 -19.10 -24.90
C VAL A 250 2.13 -19.47 -26.21
N ARG A 251 2.11 -18.59 -27.22
CA ARG A 251 2.83 -18.80 -28.49
C ARG A 251 4.33 -18.94 -28.28
N SER A 252 4.93 -18.01 -27.54
CA SER A 252 6.35 -18.02 -27.21
C SER A 252 6.72 -19.33 -26.52
N GLY A 253 5.97 -19.74 -25.48
CA GLY A 253 6.18 -21.03 -24.82
C GLY A 253 6.15 -22.24 -25.76
N HIS A 254 5.26 -22.28 -26.76
CA HIS A 254 5.22 -23.35 -27.77
C HIS A 254 6.42 -23.32 -28.73
N VAL A 255 6.85 -22.14 -29.17
CA VAL A 255 8.08 -21.95 -29.96
C VAL A 255 9.31 -22.41 -29.16
N ASP A 256 9.39 -22.02 -27.90
CA ASP A 256 10.50 -22.31 -26.98
C ASP A 256 10.49 -23.75 -26.44
N ALA A 257 9.40 -24.48 -26.65
CA ALA A 257 9.30 -25.93 -26.52
C ALA A 257 9.73 -26.68 -27.80
N GLY A 258 9.95 -25.97 -28.91
CA GLY A 258 10.25 -26.56 -30.23
C GLY A 258 9.04 -27.12 -30.96
N ARG A 259 7.81 -26.73 -30.56
CA ARG A 259 6.53 -27.22 -31.11
C ARG A 259 5.57 -26.07 -31.48
N PRO A 260 5.97 -25.15 -32.39
CA PRO A 260 5.14 -24.02 -32.81
C PRO A 260 3.86 -24.46 -33.56
N ASP A 261 3.86 -25.67 -34.09
CA ASP A 261 2.73 -26.36 -34.74
C ASP A 261 1.65 -26.83 -33.77
N ALA A 262 1.98 -27.00 -32.48
CA ALA A 262 1.04 -27.41 -31.43
C ALA A 262 0.30 -26.23 -30.77
N TYR A 263 0.57 -24.98 -31.18
CA TYR A 263 -0.12 -23.79 -30.67
C TYR A 263 -1.59 -23.75 -31.13
N ASP A 264 -2.53 -23.93 -30.19
CA ASP A 264 -3.96 -23.68 -30.39
C ASP A 264 -4.27 -22.17 -30.24
N PRO A 265 -4.74 -21.46 -31.30
CA PRO A 265 -5.14 -20.05 -31.18
C PRO A 265 -6.29 -19.81 -30.20
N GLU A 266 -7.16 -20.81 -29.99
CA GLU A 266 -8.32 -20.76 -29.10
C GLU A 266 -8.00 -21.27 -27.67
N SER A 267 -6.71 -21.55 -27.38
CA SER A 267 -6.24 -21.85 -26.03
C SER A 267 -6.42 -20.68 -25.08
N VAL A 268 -6.27 -19.44 -25.59
CA VAL A 268 -6.45 -18.20 -24.84
C VAL A 268 -7.76 -17.54 -25.26
N GLN A 269 -8.62 -17.18 -24.31
CA GLN A 269 -9.97 -16.69 -24.58
C GLN A 269 -10.26 -15.43 -23.76
N PHE A 270 -10.60 -14.32 -24.42
CA PHE A 270 -11.17 -13.16 -23.75
C PHE A 270 -12.62 -13.47 -23.35
N VAL A 271 -12.97 -13.22 -22.09
CA VAL A 271 -14.26 -13.62 -21.52
C VAL A 271 -15.10 -12.42 -21.11
N SER A 272 -14.67 -11.66 -20.09
CA SER A 272 -15.37 -10.47 -19.60
C SER A 272 -14.53 -9.76 -18.53
N PRO A 273 -14.50 -8.41 -18.48
CA PRO A 273 -13.94 -7.66 -17.35
C PRO A 273 -14.87 -7.65 -16.12
N GLU A 274 -16.14 -8.05 -16.29
CA GLU A 274 -17.11 -8.08 -15.19
C GLU A 274 -16.86 -9.30 -14.31
N GLN A 275 -16.34 -9.07 -13.10
CA GLN A 275 -15.79 -10.06 -12.16
C GLN A 275 -16.63 -11.34 -12.03
N PHE A 276 -17.92 -11.22 -11.74
CA PHE A 276 -18.77 -12.39 -11.51
C PHE A 276 -19.19 -13.10 -12.82
N ALA A 277 -19.22 -12.38 -13.96
CA ALA A 277 -19.44 -12.99 -15.26
C ALA A 277 -18.21 -13.79 -15.73
N TYR A 278 -17.00 -13.27 -15.50
CA TYR A 278 -15.74 -13.97 -15.72
C TYR A 278 -15.71 -15.30 -14.95
N VAL A 279 -16.07 -15.28 -13.66
CA VAL A 279 -16.10 -16.46 -12.80
C VAL A 279 -17.18 -17.46 -13.20
N ALA A 280 -18.37 -17.00 -13.60
CA ALA A 280 -19.43 -17.87 -14.10
C ALA A 280 -19.00 -18.63 -15.37
N ALA A 281 -18.21 -18.00 -16.25
CA ALA A 281 -17.63 -18.65 -17.42
C ALA A 281 -16.54 -19.67 -17.03
N ILE A 282 -15.61 -19.31 -16.13
CA ILE A 282 -14.53 -20.20 -15.67
C ILE A 282 -15.10 -21.44 -14.94
N THR A 283 -16.01 -21.25 -14.00
CA THR A 283 -16.69 -22.36 -13.31
C THR A 283 -17.49 -23.22 -14.30
N GLY A 284 -18.06 -22.61 -15.34
CA GLY A 284 -18.62 -23.33 -16.49
C GLY A 284 -17.60 -24.19 -17.26
N ILE A 285 -16.37 -23.72 -17.47
CA ILE A 285 -15.28 -24.52 -18.07
C ILE A 285 -14.92 -25.68 -17.13
N MET A 286 -14.71 -25.41 -15.84
CA MET A 286 -14.40 -26.43 -14.82
C MET A 286 -15.44 -27.55 -14.80
N LEU A 287 -16.73 -27.22 -14.85
CA LEU A 287 -17.82 -28.20 -14.79
C LEU A 287 -18.02 -28.99 -16.10
N ARG A 288 -17.75 -28.39 -17.27
CA ARG A 288 -17.94 -29.03 -18.59
C ARG A 288 -16.70 -29.80 -19.07
N GLU A 289 -15.56 -29.13 -19.17
CA GLU A 289 -14.31 -29.69 -19.71
C GLU A 289 -13.55 -30.48 -18.64
N ARG A 290 -13.85 -30.26 -17.36
CA ARG A 290 -13.20 -30.88 -16.20
C ARG A 290 -11.67 -30.93 -16.35
N PRO A 291 -10.98 -29.77 -16.36
CA PRO A 291 -9.51 -29.73 -16.31
C PRO A 291 -8.97 -30.59 -15.15
N ALA A 292 -7.79 -31.16 -15.30
CA ALA A 292 -7.15 -31.97 -14.25
C ALA A 292 -6.30 -31.13 -13.28
N ALA A 293 -5.83 -29.97 -13.74
CA ALA A 293 -5.09 -29.01 -12.94
C ALA A 293 -5.62 -27.59 -13.15
N HIS A 294 -5.75 -26.82 -12.06
CA HIS A 294 -6.12 -25.41 -12.04
C HIS A 294 -4.97 -24.58 -11.48
N LEU A 295 -4.53 -23.59 -12.24
CA LEU A 295 -3.42 -22.70 -11.91
C LEU A 295 -3.96 -21.26 -11.79
N PHE A 296 -4.19 -20.80 -10.56
CA PHE A 296 -4.74 -19.47 -10.26
C PHE A 296 -3.60 -18.51 -9.93
N VAL A 297 -3.07 -17.78 -10.91
CA VAL A 297 -1.80 -17.02 -10.77
C VAL A 297 -1.99 -15.56 -11.13
N GLY A 298 -2.11 -14.68 -10.13
CA GLY A 298 -2.29 -13.23 -10.34
C GLY A 298 -2.97 -12.50 -9.18
N SER A 299 -3.60 -11.36 -9.48
CA SER A 299 -4.43 -10.62 -8.53
C SER A 299 -5.85 -11.17 -8.54
N PHE A 300 -6.31 -11.61 -7.37
CA PHE A 300 -7.65 -12.15 -7.14
C PHE A 300 -8.32 -11.47 -5.95
N TYR A 301 -9.65 -11.46 -5.95
CA TYR A 301 -10.50 -10.88 -4.93
C TYR A 301 -11.55 -11.91 -4.48
N GLY A 302 -12.79 -11.51 -4.17
CA GLY A 302 -13.81 -12.36 -3.54
C GLY A 302 -14.20 -13.63 -4.32
N GLU A 303 -13.81 -13.75 -5.58
CA GLU A 303 -13.97 -14.94 -6.40
C GLU A 303 -13.02 -16.10 -6.07
N SER A 304 -11.94 -15.84 -5.32
CA SER A 304 -10.92 -16.83 -4.95
C SER A 304 -11.54 -18.12 -4.40
N LEU A 305 -12.53 -17.98 -3.51
CA LEU A 305 -13.25 -19.10 -2.90
C LEU A 305 -14.20 -19.81 -3.88
N MET A 306 -14.86 -19.08 -4.79
CA MET A 306 -15.76 -19.69 -5.78
C MET A 306 -15.00 -20.54 -6.80
N LEU A 307 -13.85 -20.04 -7.27
CA LEU A 307 -12.98 -20.75 -8.21
C LEU A 307 -12.38 -22.01 -7.58
N SER A 308 -11.83 -21.88 -6.36
CA SER A 308 -11.21 -23.00 -5.65
C SER A 308 -12.21 -24.05 -5.16
N GLU A 309 -13.36 -23.68 -4.59
CA GLU A 309 -14.40 -24.65 -4.19
C GLU A 309 -14.96 -25.41 -5.41
N THR A 310 -15.17 -24.71 -6.54
CA THR A 310 -15.64 -25.38 -7.78
C THR A 310 -14.61 -26.40 -8.29
N GLY A 311 -13.33 -26.08 -8.26
CA GLY A 311 -12.29 -27.00 -8.75
C GLY A 311 -11.96 -28.14 -7.80
N TYR A 312 -12.11 -27.93 -6.49
CA TYR A 312 -12.10 -29.02 -5.52
C TYR A 312 -13.26 -29.99 -5.79
N ALA A 313 -14.47 -29.46 -6.03
CA ALA A 313 -15.65 -30.26 -6.40
C ALA A 313 -15.53 -30.99 -7.76
N THR A 314 -14.69 -30.51 -8.70
CA THR A 314 -14.39 -31.25 -9.94
C THR A 314 -13.27 -32.29 -9.80
N GLY A 315 -12.53 -32.29 -8.69
CA GLY A 315 -11.40 -33.17 -8.44
C GLY A 315 -10.17 -32.81 -9.28
N ALA A 316 -9.90 -31.51 -9.45
CA ALA A 316 -8.67 -30.99 -10.03
C ALA A 316 -7.65 -30.67 -8.91
N ILE A 317 -6.35 -30.82 -9.19
CA ILE A 317 -5.31 -30.22 -8.32
C ILE A 317 -5.26 -28.72 -8.55
N GLN A 318 -5.12 -27.95 -7.48
CA GLN A 318 -5.21 -26.51 -7.50
C GLN A 318 -3.95 -25.88 -6.92
N ILE A 319 -3.33 -25.01 -7.72
CA ILE A 319 -2.14 -24.25 -7.33
C ILE A 319 -2.48 -22.78 -7.49
N ALA A 320 -2.53 -22.07 -6.36
CA ALA A 320 -2.76 -20.64 -6.34
C ALA A 320 -1.45 -19.85 -6.17
N ALA A 321 -1.43 -18.61 -6.63
CA ALA A 321 -0.36 -17.65 -6.40
C ALA A 321 -0.94 -16.24 -6.41
N THR A 322 -0.82 -15.53 -5.29
CA THR A 322 -1.26 -14.13 -5.18
C THR A 322 -0.48 -13.38 -4.09
N ALA A 323 -0.31 -12.08 -4.29
CA ALA A 323 0.18 -11.16 -3.27
C ALA A 323 -0.97 -10.49 -2.47
N ASN A 324 -2.22 -10.71 -2.85
CA ASN A 324 -3.39 -10.14 -2.18
C ASN A 324 -3.59 -10.78 -0.79
N VAL A 325 -3.03 -10.13 0.23
CA VAL A 325 -3.00 -10.58 1.64
C VAL A 325 -4.37 -10.95 2.22
N HIS A 326 -5.44 -10.37 1.69
CA HIS A 326 -6.81 -10.57 2.13
C HIS A 326 -7.51 -11.76 1.45
N GLN A 327 -6.92 -12.36 0.39
CA GLN A 327 -7.42 -13.58 -0.26
C GLN A 327 -6.60 -14.83 0.04
N LEU A 328 -5.33 -14.68 0.43
CA LEU A 328 -4.46 -15.80 0.80
C LEU A 328 -5.12 -16.84 1.74
N PRO A 329 -5.92 -16.48 2.77
CA PRO A 329 -6.57 -17.47 3.63
C PRO A 329 -7.53 -18.41 2.90
N PHE A 330 -8.19 -17.97 1.82
CA PHE A 330 -9.11 -18.84 1.06
C PHE A 330 -8.34 -19.84 0.21
N PHE A 331 -7.32 -19.38 -0.54
CA PHE A 331 -6.49 -20.28 -1.34
C PHE A 331 -5.67 -21.26 -0.49
N VAL A 332 -5.14 -20.84 0.65
CA VAL A 332 -4.40 -21.72 1.59
C VAL A 332 -5.29 -22.83 2.19
N VAL A 333 -6.61 -22.66 2.20
CA VAL A 333 -7.57 -23.64 2.72
C VAL A 333 -8.19 -24.51 1.61
N ALA A 334 -8.36 -23.97 0.40
CA ALA A 334 -9.10 -24.61 -0.70
C ALA A 334 -8.24 -25.09 -1.89
N CYS A 335 -6.93 -24.83 -1.89
CA CYS A 335 -5.98 -25.30 -2.92
C CYS A 335 -4.87 -26.15 -2.30
N ASP A 336 -4.43 -27.20 -3.01
CA ASP A 336 -3.36 -28.11 -2.57
C ASP A 336 -2.04 -27.37 -2.29
N HIS A 337 -1.75 -26.34 -3.09
CA HIS A 337 -0.62 -25.45 -2.89
C HIS A 337 -1.01 -23.98 -3.12
N THR A 338 -0.41 -23.08 -2.34
CA THR A 338 -0.51 -21.63 -2.54
C THR A 338 0.88 -21.00 -2.43
N LEU A 339 1.27 -20.21 -3.43
CA LEU A 339 2.42 -19.31 -3.38
C LEU A 339 2.00 -18.00 -2.70
N ILE A 340 2.74 -17.64 -1.66
CA ILE A 340 2.35 -16.61 -0.68
C ILE A 340 3.11 -15.31 -0.94
N GLY A 341 2.38 -14.22 -1.18
CA GLY A 341 2.96 -12.87 -1.16
C GLY A 341 3.96 -12.66 -2.30
N GLU A 342 5.22 -12.45 -1.95
CA GLU A 342 6.31 -12.23 -2.91
C GLU A 342 6.72 -13.48 -3.72
N GLU A 343 6.25 -14.66 -3.34
CA GLU A 343 6.56 -15.92 -4.04
C GLU A 343 6.06 -15.91 -5.50
N ILE A 344 5.01 -15.15 -5.84
CA ILE A 344 4.55 -14.98 -7.23
C ILE A 344 5.59 -14.22 -8.08
N PHE A 345 6.24 -13.19 -7.55
CA PHE A 345 7.26 -12.43 -8.28
C PHE A 345 8.59 -13.21 -8.39
N ALA A 346 8.82 -14.16 -7.48
CA ALA A 346 9.95 -15.06 -7.51
C ALA A 346 9.75 -16.25 -8.46
N ALA A 347 8.50 -16.68 -8.72
CA ALA A 347 8.14 -17.87 -9.50
C ALA A 347 8.85 -18.00 -10.85
N SER A 348 8.91 -16.91 -11.63
CA SER A 348 9.56 -16.89 -12.95
C SER A 348 11.07 -17.17 -12.87
N ALA A 349 11.74 -16.79 -11.78
CA ALA A 349 13.16 -17.09 -11.56
C ALA A 349 13.41 -18.58 -11.29
N TYR A 350 12.47 -19.28 -10.64
CA TYR A 350 12.56 -20.73 -10.45
C TYR A 350 12.26 -21.49 -11.76
N LEU A 351 11.17 -21.14 -12.44
CA LEU A 351 10.69 -21.85 -13.63
C LEU A 351 11.63 -21.71 -14.85
N SER A 352 12.17 -20.51 -15.08
CA SER A 352 13.17 -20.28 -16.13
C SER A 352 14.57 -20.79 -15.77
N GLY A 353 14.91 -20.80 -14.48
CA GLY A 353 16.27 -21.03 -13.99
C GLY A 353 17.28 -19.96 -14.41
N GLU A 354 16.83 -18.81 -14.93
CA GLU A 354 17.71 -17.78 -15.48
C GLU A 354 18.63 -17.16 -14.42
N ALA A 355 19.94 -17.22 -14.66
CA ALA A 355 20.94 -16.64 -13.76
C ALA A 355 20.68 -15.16 -13.41
N ARG A 356 20.15 -14.38 -14.36
CA ARG A 356 19.80 -12.96 -14.13
C ARG A 356 18.67 -12.81 -13.12
N LEU A 357 17.58 -13.57 -13.28
CA LEU A 357 16.42 -13.51 -12.39
C LEU A 357 16.73 -14.12 -11.02
N VAL A 358 17.40 -15.27 -10.98
CA VAL A 358 17.85 -15.96 -9.76
C VAL A 358 18.81 -15.07 -8.94
N GLY A 359 19.73 -14.37 -9.60
CA GLY A 359 20.62 -13.40 -8.96
C GLY A 359 19.89 -12.17 -8.42
N GLY A 360 18.93 -11.62 -9.18
CA GLY A 360 18.10 -10.50 -8.73
C GLY A 360 17.25 -10.83 -7.51
N LEU A 361 16.58 -11.99 -7.53
CA LEU A 361 15.83 -12.54 -6.39
C LEU A 361 16.71 -12.68 -5.14
N LYS A 362 17.90 -13.28 -5.28
CA LYS A 362 18.84 -13.40 -4.16
C LYS A 362 19.25 -12.04 -3.61
N GLY A 363 19.43 -11.05 -4.48
CA GLY A 363 19.73 -9.68 -4.09
C GLY A 363 18.62 -9.05 -3.23
N ALA A 364 17.36 -9.16 -3.68
CA ALA A 364 16.21 -8.68 -2.92
C ALA A 364 16.12 -9.34 -1.53
N ASP A 365 16.22 -10.67 -1.47
CA ASP A 365 16.16 -11.43 -0.21
C ASP A 365 17.25 -11.04 0.79
N MET A 366 18.47 -10.81 0.31
CA MET A 366 19.60 -10.44 1.16
C MET A 366 19.46 -9.02 1.71
N LEU A 367 18.86 -8.08 0.95
CA LEU A 367 18.50 -6.78 1.52
C LEU A 367 17.41 -6.90 2.58
N LYS A 368 16.37 -7.72 2.38
CA LYS A 368 15.33 -7.95 3.40
C LYS A 368 15.94 -8.41 4.72
N LEU A 369 16.91 -9.33 4.69
CA LEU A 369 17.62 -9.78 5.90
C LEU A 369 18.48 -8.67 6.54
N VAL A 370 19.11 -7.79 5.75
CA VAL A 370 19.80 -6.60 6.27
C VAL A 370 18.81 -5.63 6.95
N ILE A 371 17.65 -5.37 6.33
CA ILE A 371 16.61 -4.52 6.91
C ILE A 371 16.08 -5.12 8.22
N VAL A 372 15.78 -6.43 8.25
CA VAL A 372 15.36 -7.14 9.48
C VAL A 372 16.43 -7.03 10.58
N ALA A 373 17.71 -7.21 10.25
CA ALA A 373 18.79 -7.06 11.22
C ALA A 373 18.92 -5.62 11.75
N VAL A 374 18.74 -4.61 10.89
CA VAL A 374 18.74 -3.19 11.27
C VAL A 374 17.53 -2.83 12.14
N VAL A 375 16.34 -3.36 11.84
CA VAL A 375 15.13 -3.17 12.66
C VAL A 375 15.31 -3.79 14.04
N ILE A 376 15.81 -5.04 14.13
CA ILE A 376 16.11 -5.69 15.41
C ILE A 376 17.15 -4.88 16.22
N ALA A 377 18.22 -4.42 15.56
CA ALA A 377 19.22 -3.57 16.20
C ALA A 377 18.62 -2.24 16.69
N GLY A 378 17.75 -1.60 15.91
CA GLY A 378 17.04 -0.37 16.29
C GLY A 378 16.14 -0.56 17.51
N CYS A 379 15.32 -1.61 17.54
CA CYS A 379 14.49 -1.93 18.69
C CYS A 379 15.32 -2.18 19.97
N LEU A 380 16.47 -2.84 19.85
CA LEU A 380 17.39 -3.05 20.98
C LEU A 380 18.03 -1.74 21.43
N LEU A 381 18.53 -0.90 20.51
CA LEU A 381 19.13 0.40 20.83
C LEU A 381 18.13 1.35 21.51
N GLU A 382 16.90 1.42 21.02
CA GLU A 382 15.79 2.16 21.67
C GLU A 382 15.50 1.64 23.07
N THR A 383 15.50 0.32 23.27
CA THR A 383 15.29 -0.29 24.60
C THR A 383 16.38 0.13 25.61
N PHE A 384 17.58 0.50 25.14
CA PHE A 384 18.67 1.05 25.94
C PHE A 384 18.77 2.59 25.91
N GLY A 385 17.81 3.30 25.30
CA GLY A 385 17.80 4.77 25.21
C GLY A 385 18.78 5.37 24.19
N ILE A 386 19.26 4.58 23.23
CA ILE A 386 20.22 5.00 22.20
C ILE A 386 19.48 5.37 20.91
N HIS A 387 18.87 6.55 20.91
CA HIS A 387 17.97 7.01 19.83
C HIS A 387 18.65 7.33 18.49
N THR A 388 19.98 7.24 18.39
CA THR A 388 20.77 7.70 17.24
C THR A 388 20.35 7.04 15.91
N LEU A 389 20.03 5.75 15.93
CA LEU A 389 19.61 5.03 14.72
C LEU A 389 18.21 5.48 14.28
N THR A 390 17.25 5.58 15.21
CA THR A 390 15.88 6.02 14.95
C THR A 390 15.81 7.44 14.41
N VAL A 391 16.57 8.37 15.00
CA VAL A 391 16.68 9.76 14.53
C VAL A 391 17.25 9.84 13.11
N TRP A 392 18.15 8.93 12.73
CA TRP A 392 18.66 8.83 11.35
C TRP A 392 17.67 8.17 10.36
N MET A 393 16.77 7.31 10.85
CA MET A 393 15.69 6.71 10.05
C MET A 393 14.46 7.63 9.90
N GLN A 394 14.34 8.69 10.70
CA GLN A 394 13.21 9.62 10.65
C GLN A 394 13.25 10.51 9.40
N THR A 395 12.67 10.02 8.32
CA THR A 395 12.32 10.84 7.15
C THR A 395 11.15 11.74 7.49
N GLN A 396 11.36 13.05 7.37
CA GLN A 396 10.29 14.05 7.25
C GLN A 396 9.93 14.24 5.76
#